data_AF-A0A2V9PY48-F1
#
_entry.id   AF-A0A2V9PY48-F1
#
_cell.length_a   1.000
_cell.length_b   1.000
_cell.length_c   1.000
_cell.angle_alpha   90.00
_cell.angle_beta   90.00
_cell.angle_gamma   90.00
#
_symmetry.space_group_name_H-M   'P 1'
#
loop_
_entity.id
_entity.type
_entity.pdbx_description
1 polymer ?
#
loop_
_entity_poly.entity_id
_entity_poly.type
_entity_poly.pdbx_seq_one_letter_code
_entity_poly.pdbx_strand_id
1 'polypeptide(L)'
;MYNALRLTVNRNTAELNAAKLFSPADVGIRAYSYVPKNFALTVVGGFSIGGGGATLRTTNYEVADDVGVIRGTHELSFGANLAQGRSNFNSYVISTGVYLFNGQFTGLAMADFLLRKSDRFRPVSTE
;
A
#
# COMPACT_ATOMS: atom_id res chain seq x y z
N MET A 1 26.31 -4.65 41.46
CA MET A 1 25.16 -4.04 40.74
C MET A 1 25.50 -4.08 39.28
N TYR A 2 24.55 -4.47 38.43
CA TYR A 2 24.68 -4.38 36.98
C TYR A 2 23.53 -3.56 36.41
N ASN A 3 23.77 -2.90 35.30
CA ASN A 3 22.78 -2.15 34.55
C ASN A 3 22.95 -2.49 33.07
N ALA A 4 21.83 -2.65 32.37
CA ALA A 4 21.78 -2.93 30.95
C ALA A 4 20.76 -2.01 30.27
N LEU A 5 21.26 -0.97 29.61
CA LEU A 5 20.48 -0.10 28.75
C LEU A 5 20.50 -0.63 27.31
N ARG A 6 19.32 -0.75 26.71
CA ARG A 6 19.13 -1.15 25.31
C ARG A 6 18.33 -0.09 24.57
N LEU A 7 18.84 0.29 23.40
CA LEU A 7 18.18 1.19 22.47
C LEU A 7 17.96 0.46 21.16
N THR A 8 16.72 0.44 20.68
CA THR A 8 16.37 -0.17 19.40
C THR A 8 15.71 0.87 18.52
N VAL A 9 16.17 0.96 17.28
CA VAL A 9 15.47 1.68 16.21
C VAL A 9 15.26 0.72 15.05
N ASN A 10 14.01 0.53 14.67
CA ASN A 10 13.66 -0.28 13.52
C ASN A 10 12.89 0.55 12.51
N ARG A 11 13.35 0.60 11.26
CA ARG A 11 12.66 1.26 10.17
C ARG A 11 12.27 0.23 9.11
N ASN A 12 10.97 0.01 9.00
CA ASN A 12 10.38 -0.86 7.99
C ASN A 12 9.73 -0.01 6.90
N THR A 13 10.04 -0.33 5.65
CA THR A 13 9.38 0.24 4.48
C THR A 13 8.83 -0.89 3.65
N ALA A 14 7.54 -0.82 3.30
CA ALA A 14 6.92 -1.72 2.35
C ALA A 14 6.30 -0.89 1.22
N GLU A 15 6.61 -1.29 0.00
CA GLU A 15 6.05 -0.68 -1.21
C GLU A 15 5.27 -1.75 -1.97
N LEU A 16 3.95 -1.61 -1.98
CA LEU A 16 3.06 -2.39 -2.81
C LEU A 16 2.94 -1.64 -4.12
N ASN A 17 3.77 -2.02 -5.09
CA ASN A 17 3.77 -1.42 -6.41
C ASN A 17 2.89 -2.27 -7.34
N ALA A 18 1.89 -1.66 -7.98
CA ALA A 18 1.17 -2.29 -9.08
C ALA A 18 2.09 -2.54 -10.29
N ALA A 19 1.72 -3.54 -11.09
CA ALA A 19 2.36 -3.79 -12.37
C ALA A 19 2.19 -2.58 -13.29
N LYS A 20 3.31 -2.03 -13.77
CA LYS A 20 3.34 -0.88 -14.68
C LYS A 20 3.11 -1.33 -16.11
N LEU A 21 1.86 -1.54 -16.49
CA LEU A 21 1.48 -2.04 -17.82
C LEU A 21 1.28 -0.88 -18.79
N PHE A 22 0.13 -0.22 -18.71
CA PHE A 22 -0.27 0.87 -19.61
C PHE A 22 -1.14 1.88 -18.86
N SER A 23 -1.10 3.13 -19.29
CA SER A 23 -1.91 4.22 -18.73
C SER A 23 -3.28 4.30 -19.43
N PRO A 24 -4.30 4.94 -18.82
CA PRO A 24 -5.57 5.19 -19.50
C PRO A 24 -5.37 5.89 -20.86
N ALA A 25 -4.40 6.79 -20.97
CA ALA A 25 -4.07 7.49 -22.21
C ALA A 25 -3.55 6.56 -23.30
N ASP A 26 -2.78 5.52 -22.94
CA ASP A 26 -2.23 4.55 -23.91
C ASP A 26 -3.31 3.67 -24.55
N VAL A 27 -4.40 3.40 -23.82
CA VAL A 27 -5.59 2.71 -24.34
C VAL A 27 -6.62 3.67 -24.94
N GLY A 28 -6.28 4.96 -25.06
CA GLY A 28 -7.12 5.99 -25.67
C GLY A 28 -8.28 6.48 -24.81
N ILE A 29 -8.25 6.19 -23.51
CA ILE A 29 -9.20 6.70 -22.52
C ILE A 29 -8.63 8.01 -21.95
N ARG A 30 -9.30 9.12 -22.23
CA ARG A 30 -8.91 10.45 -21.74
C ARG A 30 -9.27 10.59 -20.26
N ALA A 31 -8.47 9.98 -19.39
CA ALA A 31 -8.61 10.08 -17.95
C ALA A 31 -7.31 10.50 -17.28
N TYR A 32 -7.43 11.39 -16.30
CA TYR A 32 -6.32 11.84 -15.47
C TYR A 32 -5.90 10.71 -14.53
N SER A 33 -4.60 10.41 -14.47
CA SER A 33 -4.04 9.43 -13.53
C SER A 33 -2.97 10.09 -12.66
N TYR A 34 -3.11 10.00 -11.34
CA TYR A 34 -2.14 10.52 -10.36
C TYR A 34 -0.83 9.73 -10.33
N VAL A 35 -0.87 8.45 -10.69
CA VAL A 35 0.30 7.58 -10.72
C VAL A 35 0.51 7.07 -12.15
N PRO A 36 1.61 7.45 -12.83
CA PRO A 36 1.86 7.04 -14.20
C PRO A 36 1.93 5.51 -14.30
N LYS A 37 1.28 4.96 -15.35
CA LYS A 37 1.18 3.51 -15.61
C LYS A 37 0.45 2.70 -14.53
N ASN A 38 -0.32 3.35 -13.66
CA ASN A 38 -1.26 2.70 -12.77
C ASN A 38 -2.67 2.82 -13.38
N PHE A 39 -3.30 1.68 -13.67
CA PHE A 39 -4.61 1.60 -14.33
C PHE A 39 -5.32 0.29 -13.94
N ALA A 40 -6.62 0.35 -13.62
CA ALA A 40 -7.42 -0.83 -13.31
C ALA A 40 -8.50 -1.04 -14.38
N LEU A 41 -8.48 -2.20 -15.05
CA LEU A 41 -9.34 -2.51 -16.18
C LEU A 41 -9.84 -3.94 -16.11
N THR A 42 -11.15 -4.13 -16.28
CA THR A 42 -11.72 -5.47 -16.45
C THR A 42 -12.50 -5.52 -17.75
N VAL A 43 -12.11 -6.45 -18.62
CA VAL A 43 -12.87 -6.85 -19.80
C VAL A 43 -13.51 -8.21 -19.50
N VAL A 44 -14.85 -8.24 -19.39
CA VAL A 44 -15.58 -9.47 -19.06
C VAL A 44 -15.35 -10.53 -20.14
N GLY A 45 -14.92 -11.74 -19.75
CA GLY A 45 -14.57 -12.81 -20.70
C GLY A 45 -13.23 -12.61 -21.43
N GLY A 46 -12.44 -11.60 -21.05
CA GLY A 46 -11.10 -11.35 -21.56
C GLY A 46 -10.07 -11.32 -20.44
N PHE A 47 -9.38 -10.20 -20.29
CA PHE A 47 -8.35 -10.00 -19.26
C PHE A 47 -8.81 -8.97 -18.23
N SER A 48 -8.24 -9.09 -17.02
CA SER A 48 -8.40 -8.12 -15.95
C SER A 48 -7.02 -7.69 -15.47
N ILE A 49 -6.86 -6.38 -15.32
CA ILE A 49 -5.63 -5.74 -14.85
C ILE A 49 -5.98 -4.99 -13.59
N GLY A 50 -5.35 -5.39 -12.49
CA GLY A 50 -5.42 -4.67 -11.23
C GLY A 50 -4.47 -3.48 -11.26
N GLY A 51 -5.00 -2.32 -10.91
CA GLY A 51 -4.20 -1.17 -10.50
C GLY A 51 -4.20 -1.07 -8.98
N GLY A 52 -3.40 -0.13 -8.49
CA GLY A 52 -3.35 0.22 -7.08
C GLY A 52 -1.98 0.00 -6.48
N GLY A 53 -1.64 0.84 -5.52
CA GLY A 53 -0.43 0.70 -4.77
C GLY A 53 -0.57 1.29 -3.40
N ALA A 54 0.33 0.90 -2.51
CA ALA A 54 0.39 1.47 -1.18
C ALA A 54 1.84 1.56 -0.75
N THR A 55 2.16 2.59 0.02
CA THR A 55 3.45 2.69 0.70
C THR A 55 3.20 2.74 2.19
N LEU A 56 3.90 1.88 2.92
CA LEU A 56 3.89 1.83 4.37
C LEU A 56 5.31 2.13 4.85
N ARG A 57 5.44 3.12 5.72
CA ARG A 57 6.70 3.51 6.34
C ARG A 57 6.49 3.57 7.84
N THR A 58 7.05 2.61 8.55
CA THR A 58 6.96 2.52 10.00
C THR A 58 8.34 2.63 10.62
N THR A 59 8.49 3.52 11.60
CA THR A 59 9.70 3.65 12.40
C THR A 59 9.35 3.42 13.85
N ASN A 60 9.96 2.43 14.47
CA ASN A 60 9.79 2.08 15.87
C ASN A 60 11.04 2.48 16.64
N TYR A 61 10.83 3.08 17.80
CA TYR A 61 11.85 3.44 18.76
C TYR A 61 11.55 2.69 20.05
N GLU A 62 12.54 2.06 20.65
CA GLU A 62 12.40 1.33 21.90
C GLU A 62 13.57 1.63 22.81
N VAL A 63 13.28 1.86 24.08
CA VAL A 63 14.26 2.08 25.14
C VAL A 63 13.91 1.13 26.27
N ALA A 64 14.84 0.26 26.63
CA ALA A 64 14.71 -0.65 27.76
C ALA A 64 15.89 -0.49 28.70
N ASP A 65 15.63 -0.46 29.99
CA ASP A 65 16.65 -0.38 31.03
C ASP A 65 16.38 -1.42 32.12
N ASP A 66 17.37 -2.24 32.40
CA ASP A 66 17.34 -3.29 33.42
C ASP A 66 18.44 -3.03 34.46
N VAL A 67 18.10 -3.06 35.75
CA VAL A 67 19.02 -2.92 36.88
C VAL A 67 18.94 -4.15 37.76
N GLY A 68 20.10 -4.77 38.00
CA GLY A 68 20.26 -5.91 38.90
C GLY A 68 21.15 -5.58 40.10
N VAL A 69 20.71 -5.98 41.28
CA VAL A 69 21.47 -5.86 42.52
C VAL A 69 21.71 -7.27 43.08
N ILE A 70 22.99 -7.65 43.16
CA ILE A 70 23.43 -8.87 43.85
C ILE A 70 24.07 -8.42 45.17
N ARG A 71 23.57 -8.95 46.29
CA ARG A 71 24.09 -8.68 47.63
C ARG A 71 24.12 -9.99 48.43
N GLY A 72 25.32 -10.57 48.56
CA GLY A 72 25.50 -11.90 49.14
C GLY A 72 24.87 -12.98 48.26
N THR A 73 23.98 -13.79 48.83
CA THR A 73 23.21 -14.85 48.14
C THR A 73 21.88 -14.35 47.58
N HIS A 74 21.55 -13.06 47.71
CA HIS A 74 20.31 -12.48 47.19
C HIS A 74 20.56 -11.73 45.88
N GLU A 75 19.70 -11.98 44.89
CA GLU A 75 19.64 -11.25 43.62
C GLU A 75 18.24 -10.64 43.44
N LEU A 76 18.20 -9.36 43.09
CA LEU A 76 16.98 -8.62 42.76
C LEU A 76 17.19 -7.91 41.43
N SER A 77 16.23 -8.03 40.51
CA SER A 77 16.26 -7.40 39.19
C SER A 77 14.98 -6.59 38.94
N PHE A 78 15.13 -5.38 38.43
CA PHE A 78 14.03 -4.49 38.04
C PHE A 78 14.31 -3.95 36.64
N GLY A 79 13.27 -3.74 35.84
CA GLY A 79 13.43 -3.19 34.51
C GLY A 79 12.18 -2.48 34.00
N ALA A 80 12.38 -1.60 33.02
CA ALA A 80 11.31 -0.88 32.33
C ALA A 80 11.60 -0.80 30.83
N ASN A 81 10.54 -0.84 30.02
CA ASN A 81 10.61 -0.75 28.56
C ASN A 81 9.57 0.25 28.04
N LEU A 82 10.00 1.17 27.19
CA LEU A 82 9.17 2.12 26.48
C LEU A 82 9.37 1.99 24.98
N ALA A 83 8.29 1.73 24.25
CA ALA A 83 8.28 1.63 22.80
C ALA A 83 7.33 2.65 22.17
N GLN A 84 7.77 3.31 21.11
CA GLN A 84 7.01 4.30 20.34
C GLN A 84 7.13 4.01 18.85
N GLY A 85 5.99 3.74 18.20
CA GLY A 85 5.91 3.54 16.75
C GLY A 85 5.34 4.75 16.04
N ARG A 86 5.99 5.19 14.95
CA ARG A 86 5.44 6.16 13.99
C ARG A 86 5.19 5.46 12.68
N SER A 87 3.94 5.40 12.24
CA SER A 87 3.55 4.81 10.96
C SER A 87 2.99 5.88 10.04
N ASN A 88 3.41 5.83 8.78
CA ASN A 88 2.82 6.58 7.69
C ASN A 88 2.36 5.57 6.63
N PHE A 89 1.05 5.55 6.40
CA PHE A 89 0.41 4.71 5.40
C PHE A 89 -0.23 5.60 4.34
N ASN A 90 0.13 5.34 3.10
CA ASN A 90 -0.31 6.13 1.96
C ASN A 90 -0.77 5.18 0.85
N SER A 91 -2.08 5.21 0.58
CA SER A 91 -2.75 4.28 -0.33
C SER A 91 -3.23 5.00 -1.58
N TYR A 92 -2.99 4.38 -2.72
CA TYR A 92 -3.48 4.80 -4.02
C TYR A 92 -4.25 3.68 -4.72
N VAL A 93 -4.75 2.70 -3.94
CA VAL A 93 -5.45 1.52 -4.47
C VAL A 93 -6.67 1.90 -5.32
N ILE A 94 -7.44 2.89 -4.85
CA ILE A 94 -8.66 3.39 -5.52
C ILE A 94 -8.46 4.73 -6.26
N SER A 95 -7.29 5.36 -6.12
CA SER A 95 -6.94 6.58 -6.86
C SER A 95 -6.78 6.30 -8.36
N THR A 96 -6.61 5.03 -8.70
CA THR A 96 -6.71 4.51 -10.05
C THR A 96 -8.19 4.31 -10.42
N GLY A 97 -8.71 5.09 -11.37
CA GLY A 97 -10.07 4.87 -11.90
C GLY A 97 -10.26 3.42 -12.37
N VAL A 98 -11.43 2.84 -12.11
CA VAL A 98 -11.77 1.46 -12.51
C VAL A 98 -12.61 1.50 -13.77
N TYR A 99 -12.19 0.77 -14.80
CA TYR A 99 -12.85 0.71 -16.10
C TYR A 99 -13.40 -0.68 -16.34
N LEU A 100 -14.70 -0.77 -16.62
CA LEU A 100 -15.38 -2.03 -16.90
C LEU A 100 -15.91 -2.02 -18.33
N PHE A 101 -15.57 -3.07 -19.07
CA PHE A 101 -16.12 -3.39 -20.38
C PHE A 101 -16.87 -4.72 -20.26
N ASN A 102 -18.19 -4.68 -20.39
CA ASN A 102 -19.07 -5.85 -20.27
C ASN A 102 -19.86 -6.13 -21.55
N GLY A 103 -19.63 -5.36 -22.62
CA GLY A 103 -20.31 -5.55 -23.90
C GLY A 103 -21.70 -4.92 -23.95
N GLN A 104 -22.02 -3.95 -23.09
CA GLN A 104 -23.31 -3.24 -23.15
C GLN A 104 -23.57 -2.59 -24.52
N PHE A 105 -22.53 -2.11 -25.20
CA PHE A 105 -22.72 -1.37 -26.45
C PHE A 105 -22.65 -2.24 -27.72
N THR A 106 -21.93 -3.36 -27.69
CA THR A 106 -21.65 -4.19 -28.88
C THR A 106 -22.01 -5.66 -28.72
N GLY A 107 -22.50 -6.07 -27.55
CA GLY A 107 -22.73 -7.48 -27.19
C GLY A 107 -21.45 -8.27 -26.91
N LEU A 108 -20.27 -7.71 -27.15
CA LEU A 108 -18.97 -8.34 -26.91
C LEU A 108 -18.05 -7.38 -26.16
N ALA A 109 -17.66 -7.74 -24.93
CA ALA A 109 -16.79 -6.91 -24.09
C ALA A 109 -15.45 -6.55 -24.76
N MET A 110 -14.88 -7.43 -25.59
CA MET A 110 -13.63 -7.15 -26.30
C MET A 110 -13.81 -6.14 -27.44
N ALA A 111 -14.95 -6.17 -28.13
CA ALA A 111 -15.27 -5.18 -29.14
C ALA A 111 -15.52 -3.81 -28.50
N ASP A 112 -16.11 -3.80 -27.30
CA ASP A 112 -16.32 -2.60 -26.48
C ASP A 112 -14.98 -1.94 -26.07
N PHE A 113 -13.99 -2.76 -25.70
CA PHE A 113 -12.63 -2.31 -25.40
C PHE A 113 -11.94 -1.71 -26.64
N LEU A 114 -11.98 -2.38 -27.79
CA LEU A 114 -11.38 -1.88 -29.04
C LEU A 114 -12.05 -0.59 -29.52
N LEU A 115 -13.37 -0.47 -29.32
CA LEU A 115 -14.16 0.72 -29.69
C LEU A 115 -14.16 1.80 -28.61
N ARG A 116 -13.45 1.59 -27.49
CA ARG A 116 -13.30 2.52 -26.37
C ARG A 116 -14.62 2.96 -25.74
N LYS A 117 -15.63 2.10 -25.79
CA LYS A 117 -16.94 2.34 -25.18
C LYS A 117 -16.94 1.66 -23.82
N SER A 118 -16.71 2.42 -22.74
CA SER A 118 -16.75 1.87 -21.38
C SER A 118 -18.10 2.16 -20.74
N ASP A 119 -18.71 1.13 -20.15
CA ASP A 119 -20.04 1.19 -19.51
C ASP A 119 -20.04 1.99 -18.20
N ARG A 120 -18.90 2.04 -17.50
CA ARG A 120 -18.74 2.82 -16.27
C ARG A 120 -17.39 3.51 -16.20
N PHE A 121 -17.45 4.84 -16.09
CA PHE A 121 -16.35 5.68 -15.61
C PHE A 121 -16.64 6.05 -14.16
N ARG A 122 -15.84 5.52 -13.21
CA ARG A 122 -15.88 6.01 -11.82
C ARG A 122 -14.78 7.06 -11.65
N PRO A 123 -15.11 8.33 -11.32
CA PRO A 123 -14.12 9.38 -11.13
C PRO A 123 -13.18 9.02 -9.99
N VAL A 124 -11.94 9.49 -10.11
CA VAL A 124 -10.89 9.35 -9.10
C VAL A 124 -11.32 10.08 -7.82
N SER A 125 -11.42 9.34 -6.71
CA SER A 125 -11.58 9.94 -5.39
C SER A 125 -10.21 10.40 -4.91
N THR A 126 -10.10 11.71 -4.67
CA THR A 126 -9.02 12.31 -3.88
C THR A 126 -9.41 12.20 -2.42
N GLU A 127 -8.71 11.36 -1.67
CA GLU A 127 -8.59 11.48 -0.22
C GLU A 127 -7.18 12.00 0.09
#